data_AF-A0A5T0UGI8-F1
#
_entry.id   AF-A0A5T0UGI8-F1
#
_cell.length_a   1.000
_cell.length_b   1.000
_cell.length_c   1.000
_cell.angle_alpha   90.00
_cell.angle_beta   90.00
_cell.angle_gamma   90.00
#
_symmetry.space_group_name_H-M   'P 1'
#
loop_
_entity.id
_entity.type
_entity.pdbx_description
1 polymer ?
#
loop_
_entity_poly.entity_id
_entity_poly.type
_entity_poly.pdbx_seq_one_letter_code
_entity_poly.pdbx_strand_id
1 'polypeptide(L)'
;MPSNNQNHPDDRSIRSSATIPSRRETYRNQKTRKAQKQRHAKASSKRRGCFFWTLLVIVVTLIFGGHYAYKKYISAKKAADSIYNSSNITKARDVNSTLKDGHPISVLLMGTDTGALGRTFKGRTDTMIVAVLNPEKKKMTVVSLPRDVEVAISGHEEYFPSKLNSAYEYGGSATAVKTVQKYL
;
A
#
# COMPACT_ATOMS: atom_id res chain seq x y z
N MET A 1 30.08 -48.06 97.89
CA MET A 1 29.16 -47.35 98.82
C MET A 1 29.42 -45.85 98.68
N PRO A 2 28.45 -44.95 98.81
CA PRO A 2 26.99 -45.14 98.68
C PRO A 2 26.65 -45.50 97.21
N SER A 3 25.51 -45.22 96.55
CA SER A 3 24.25 -44.56 96.93
C SER A 3 23.04 -45.14 96.19
N ASN A 4 21.87 -44.52 96.34
CA ASN A 4 20.53 -44.97 95.98
C ASN A 4 19.63 -43.74 95.71
N ASN A 5 18.78 -43.76 94.69
CA ASN A 5 17.50 -43.05 94.73
C ASN A 5 16.50 -43.72 93.77
N GLN A 6 15.31 -44.04 94.28
CA GLN A 6 14.20 -44.57 93.49
C GLN A 6 13.37 -43.39 92.94
N ASN A 7 12.71 -43.57 91.79
CA ASN A 7 11.34 -43.10 91.55
C ASN A 7 10.81 -43.63 90.22
N HIS A 8 9.62 -44.22 90.28
CA HIS A 8 8.85 -44.73 89.13
C HIS A 8 7.65 -43.83 88.89
N PRO A 9 7.31 -43.53 87.63
CA PRO A 9 5.88 -43.48 87.30
C PRO A 9 5.56 -44.24 86.01
N ASP A 10 4.43 -44.96 86.03
CA ASP A 10 3.80 -45.49 84.83
C ASP A 10 3.28 -44.36 83.94
N ASP A 11 3.43 -44.47 82.62
CA ASP A 11 2.38 -44.00 81.73
C ASP A 11 2.17 -44.91 80.52
N ARG A 12 0.92 -44.93 80.04
CA ARG A 12 0.33 -45.95 79.20
C ARG A 12 0.59 -45.72 77.72
N SER A 13 0.67 -46.82 76.99
CA SER A 13 0.74 -46.81 75.53
C SER A 13 -0.50 -46.15 74.92
N ILE A 14 -0.33 -44.99 74.28
CA ILE A 14 -1.36 -44.38 73.44
C ILE A 14 -1.51 -45.21 72.16
N ARG A 15 -2.36 -46.23 72.26
CA ARG A 15 -2.78 -47.04 71.11
C ARG A 15 -3.79 -46.23 70.29
N SER A 16 -3.28 -45.41 69.38
CA SER A 16 -4.09 -44.60 68.45
C SER A 16 -5.12 -45.49 67.73
N SER A 17 -6.39 -45.35 68.12
CA SER A 17 -7.50 -46.11 67.55
C SER A 17 -7.82 -45.55 66.17
N ALA A 18 -7.50 -46.33 65.13
CA ALA A 18 -7.87 -46.00 63.76
C ALA A 18 -9.39 -46.04 63.60
N THR A 19 -10.05 -44.89 63.74
CA THR A 19 -11.50 -44.75 63.52
C THR A 19 -11.83 -45.08 62.07
N ILE A 20 -12.54 -46.19 61.85
CA ILE A 20 -12.99 -46.57 60.51
C ILE A 20 -14.05 -45.55 60.06
N PRO A 21 -13.84 -44.81 58.95
CA PRO A 21 -14.76 -43.76 58.52
C PRO A 21 -16.11 -44.37 58.11
N SER A 22 -17.19 -43.68 58.43
CA SER A 22 -18.53 -44.20 58.18
C SER A 22 -18.81 -44.40 56.69
N ARG A 23 -19.69 -45.36 56.35
CA ARG A 23 -20.09 -45.60 54.96
C ARG A 23 -20.64 -44.34 54.28
N ARG A 24 -21.28 -43.44 55.04
CA ARG A 24 -21.80 -42.15 54.53
C ARG A 24 -20.68 -41.16 54.20
N GLU A 25 -19.63 -41.09 55.01
CA GLU A 25 -18.47 -40.22 54.73
C GLU A 25 -17.65 -40.70 53.53
N THR A 26 -17.47 -42.02 53.37
CA THR A 26 -16.78 -42.56 52.18
C THR A 26 -17.57 -42.28 50.90
N TYR A 27 -18.91 -42.42 50.89
CA TYR A 27 -19.72 -41.97 49.75
C TYR A 27 -19.65 -40.45 49.52
N ARG A 28 -19.69 -39.63 50.58
CA ARG A 28 -19.56 -38.16 50.46
C ARG A 28 -18.20 -37.77 49.86
N ASN A 29 -17.12 -38.36 50.34
CA ASN A 29 -15.76 -38.12 49.87
C ASN A 29 -15.51 -38.66 48.45
N GLN A 30 -16.15 -39.75 48.03
CA GLN A 30 -16.13 -40.17 46.63
C GLN A 30 -16.90 -39.20 45.73
N LYS A 31 -18.05 -38.67 46.18
CA LYS A 31 -18.85 -37.70 45.41
C LYS A 31 -18.13 -36.37 45.25
N THR A 32 -17.51 -35.84 46.31
CA THR A 32 -16.68 -34.62 46.24
C THR A 32 -15.44 -34.83 45.37
N ARG A 33 -14.71 -35.96 45.53
CA ARG A 33 -13.57 -36.29 44.65
C ARG A 33 -13.97 -36.38 43.17
N LYS A 34 -15.12 -36.99 42.83
CA LYS A 34 -15.62 -37.04 41.44
C LYS A 34 -16.01 -35.65 40.91
N ALA A 35 -16.71 -34.83 41.71
CA ALA A 35 -17.07 -33.46 41.33
C ALA A 35 -15.83 -32.56 41.14
N GLN A 36 -14.82 -32.70 41.99
CA GLN A 36 -13.55 -31.98 41.89
C GLN A 36 -12.74 -32.43 40.66
N LYS A 37 -12.66 -33.74 40.39
CA LYS A 37 -11.99 -34.29 39.19
C LYS A 37 -12.67 -33.85 37.88
N GLN A 38 -13.99 -33.65 37.88
CA GLN A 38 -14.72 -33.07 36.74
C GLN A 38 -14.48 -31.56 36.56
N ARG A 39 -14.31 -30.79 37.65
CA ARG A 39 -13.97 -29.36 37.59
C ARG A 39 -12.58 -29.10 36.99
N HIS A 40 -11.61 -29.99 37.22
CA HIS A 40 -10.26 -29.85 36.66
C HIS A 40 -10.10 -30.41 35.23
N ALA A 41 -11.13 -31.05 34.65
CA ALA A 41 -11.08 -31.67 33.32
C ALA A 41 -11.44 -30.72 32.14
N LYS A 42 -11.66 -29.42 32.39
CA LYS A 42 -12.01 -28.43 31.36
C LYS A 42 -11.14 -27.17 31.41
N ALA A 43 -9.83 -27.32 31.17
CA ALA A 43 -8.89 -26.20 31.20
C ALA A 43 -7.69 -26.28 30.22
N SER A 44 -7.88 -26.73 28.97
CA SER A 44 -6.81 -26.60 27.95
C SER A 44 -7.27 -26.78 26.48
N SER A 45 -7.64 -25.67 25.82
CA SER A 45 -7.61 -25.58 24.34
C SER A 45 -7.62 -24.14 23.78
N LYS A 46 -7.99 -23.13 24.59
CA LYS A 46 -8.26 -21.75 24.16
C LYS A 46 -7.09 -20.98 23.52
N ARG A 47 -5.85 -21.49 23.55
CA ARG A 47 -4.67 -20.84 22.94
C ARG A 47 -4.54 -21.09 21.42
N ARG A 48 -5.03 -22.22 20.90
CA ARG A 48 -4.93 -22.54 19.45
C ARG A 48 -5.88 -21.68 18.60
N GLY A 49 -7.07 -21.38 19.12
CA GLY A 49 -8.05 -20.53 18.42
C GLY A 49 -7.57 -19.08 18.23
N CYS A 50 -6.83 -18.53 19.19
CA CYS A 50 -6.28 -17.18 19.09
C CYS A 50 -5.22 -17.07 17.99
N PHE A 51 -4.31 -18.05 17.90
CA PHE A 51 -3.29 -18.09 16.85
C PHE A 51 -3.89 -18.24 15.44
N PHE A 52 -4.94 -19.06 15.31
CA PHE A 52 -5.73 -19.16 14.07
C PHE A 52 -6.43 -17.84 13.72
N TRP A 53 -7.01 -17.14 14.70
CA TRP A 53 -7.67 -15.85 14.48
C TRP A 53 -6.70 -14.75 14.09
N THR A 54 -5.51 -14.67 14.72
CA THR A 54 -4.48 -13.70 14.32
C THR A 54 -3.94 -13.98 12.92
N LEU A 55 -3.74 -15.25 12.57
CA LEU A 55 -3.33 -15.64 11.21
C LEU A 55 -4.42 -15.28 10.18
N LEU A 56 -5.69 -15.55 10.50
CA LEU A 56 -6.84 -15.18 9.65
C LEU A 56 -6.87 -13.67 9.39
N VAL A 57 -6.74 -12.84 10.43
CA VAL A 57 -6.72 -11.38 10.30
C VAL A 57 -5.56 -10.92 9.42
N ILE A 58 -4.34 -11.44 9.61
CA ILE A 58 -3.18 -11.10 8.77
C ILE A 58 -3.44 -11.45 7.29
N VAL A 59 -3.97 -12.65 7.01
CA VAL A 59 -4.31 -13.07 5.64
C VAL A 59 -5.37 -12.16 5.02
N VAL A 60 -6.42 -11.81 5.78
CA VAL A 60 -7.45 -10.86 5.33
C VAL A 60 -6.84 -9.49 5.05
N THR A 61 -6.00 -8.95 5.94
CA THR A 61 -5.32 -7.66 5.72
C THR A 61 -4.42 -7.68 4.49
N LEU A 62 -3.69 -8.77 4.24
CA LEU A 62 -2.87 -8.93 3.03
C LEU A 62 -3.71 -9.02 1.75
N ILE A 63 -4.85 -9.71 1.78
CA ILE A 63 -5.77 -9.80 0.63
C ILE A 63 -6.39 -8.42 0.32
N PHE A 64 -6.92 -7.72 1.32
CA PHE A 64 -7.53 -6.40 1.14
C PHE A 64 -6.49 -5.33 0.77
N GLY A 65 -5.33 -5.32 1.41
CA GLY A 65 -4.22 -4.41 1.10
C GLY A 65 -3.64 -4.67 -0.30
N GLY A 66 -3.40 -5.93 -0.65
CA GLY A 66 -2.96 -6.35 -1.99
C GLY A 66 -3.98 -6.00 -3.07
N HIS A 67 -5.27 -6.21 -2.82
CA HIS A 67 -6.34 -5.82 -3.75
C HIS A 67 -6.41 -4.29 -3.94
N TYR A 68 -6.28 -3.51 -2.86
CA TYR A 68 -6.25 -2.05 -2.93
C TYR A 68 -5.03 -1.55 -3.72
N ALA A 69 -3.84 -2.07 -3.41
CA ALA A 69 -2.60 -1.74 -4.13
C ALA A 69 -2.68 -2.13 -5.61
N TYR A 70 -3.21 -3.31 -5.94
CA TYR A 70 -3.42 -3.77 -7.31
C TYR A 70 -4.40 -2.87 -8.07
N LYS A 71 -5.51 -2.47 -7.46
CA LYS A 71 -6.44 -1.51 -8.08
C LYS A 71 -5.79 -0.15 -8.32
N LYS A 72 -5.01 0.38 -7.37
CA LYS A 72 -4.24 1.62 -7.55
C LYS A 72 -3.20 1.48 -8.67
N TYR A 73 -2.47 0.37 -8.73
CA TYR A 73 -1.50 0.08 -9.79
C TYR A 73 -2.17 -0.02 -11.17
N ILE A 74 -3.30 -0.73 -11.29
CA ILE A 74 -4.06 -0.79 -12.56
C ILE A 74 -4.65 0.57 -12.94
N SER A 75 -5.17 1.36 -12.00
CA SER A 75 -5.65 2.71 -12.31
C SER A 75 -4.51 3.62 -12.79
N ALA A 76 -3.35 3.58 -12.13
CA ALA A 76 -2.17 4.33 -12.55
C ALA A 76 -1.65 3.87 -13.92
N LYS A 77 -1.57 2.54 -14.14
CA LYS A 77 -1.17 1.97 -15.43
C LYS A 77 -2.16 2.33 -16.54
N LYS A 78 -3.47 2.20 -16.32
CA LYS A 78 -4.49 2.62 -17.31
C LYS A 78 -4.43 4.12 -17.62
N ALA A 79 -4.14 4.96 -16.64
CA ALA A 79 -3.95 6.39 -16.87
C ALA A 79 -2.69 6.63 -17.73
N ALA A 80 -1.56 6.00 -17.40
CA ALA A 80 -0.33 6.08 -18.19
C ALA A 80 -0.53 5.55 -19.62
N ASP A 81 -1.14 4.38 -19.79
CA ASP A 81 -1.45 3.79 -21.10
C ASP A 81 -2.43 4.67 -21.90
N SER A 82 -3.38 5.34 -21.24
CA SER A 82 -4.32 6.28 -21.89
C SER A 82 -3.65 7.57 -22.35
N ILE A 83 -2.65 8.07 -21.61
CA ILE A 83 -1.82 9.23 -21.99
C ILE A 83 -0.87 8.85 -23.13
N TYR A 84 -0.37 7.61 -23.13
CA TYR A 84 0.54 7.10 -24.15
C TYR A 84 -0.18 6.94 -25.50
N ASN A 85 -1.33 6.26 -25.52
CA ASN A 85 -2.08 5.96 -26.74
C ASN A 85 -2.73 7.20 -27.40
N SER A 86 -3.06 8.25 -26.64
CA SER A 86 -3.70 9.45 -27.21
C SER A 86 -2.78 10.31 -28.09
N SER A 87 -1.46 10.15 -27.94
CA SER A 87 -0.49 11.05 -28.56
C SER A 87 0.03 10.60 -29.93
N ASN A 88 0.01 9.30 -30.26
CA ASN A 88 0.70 8.73 -31.44
C ASN A 88 2.16 9.19 -31.64
N ILE A 89 2.81 9.70 -30.59
CA ILE A 89 4.24 10.01 -30.59
C ILE A 89 4.96 8.71 -30.26
N THR A 90 5.38 8.01 -31.32
CA THR A 90 6.45 7.00 -31.26
C THR A 90 7.58 7.56 -30.39
N LYS A 91 8.12 6.76 -29.45
CA LYS A 91 9.27 7.17 -28.64
C LYS A 91 10.42 7.62 -29.54
N ALA A 92 10.56 8.93 -29.73
CA ALA A 92 11.64 9.52 -30.50
C ALA A 92 13.00 9.37 -29.79
N ARG A 93 12.98 9.06 -28.49
CA ARG A 93 14.17 8.87 -27.65
C ARG A 93 13.84 8.04 -26.41
N ASP A 94 14.78 7.19 -25.98
CA ASP A 94 14.76 6.67 -24.61
C ASP A 94 15.29 7.75 -23.67
N VAL A 95 14.38 8.33 -22.89
CA VAL A 95 14.71 9.35 -21.89
C VAL A 95 15.60 8.78 -20.77
N ASN A 96 15.56 7.48 -20.48
CA ASN A 96 16.33 6.90 -19.38
C ASN A 96 17.81 6.72 -19.71
N SER A 97 18.18 6.32 -20.94
CA SER A 97 19.58 6.38 -21.38
C SER A 97 20.05 7.81 -21.50
N THR A 98 19.29 8.67 -22.19
CA THR A 98 19.62 10.10 -22.39
C THR A 98 19.93 10.84 -21.07
N LEU A 99 19.21 10.57 -19.98
CA LEU A 99 19.52 11.12 -18.65
C LEU A 99 20.82 10.57 -18.03
N LYS A 100 21.12 9.28 -18.22
CA LYS A 100 22.34 8.64 -17.73
C LYS A 100 23.58 9.13 -18.48
N ASP A 101 23.42 9.40 -19.78
CA ASP A 101 24.48 9.88 -20.68
C ASP A 101 24.76 11.38 -20.52
N GLY A 102 24.12 12.06 -19.55
CA GLY A 102 24.34 13.48 -19.24
C GLY A 102 23.62 14.47 -20.19
N HIS A 103 22.94 13.96 -21.22
CA HIS A 103 22.36 14.82 -22.25
C HIS A 103 21.13 15.59 -21.76
N PRO A 104 20.96 16.87 -22.19
CA PRO A 104 19.78 17.65 -21.84
C PRO A 104 18.49 17.07 -22.42
N ILE A 105 17.39 17.18 -21.67
CA ILE A 105 16.06 16.71 -22.08
C ILE A 105 15.06 17.87 -22.00
N SER A 106 14.31 18.05 -23.09
CA SER A 106 13.20 18.99 -23.19
C SER A 106 11.85 18.28 -23.02
N VAL A 107 10.95 18.88 -22.25
CA VAL A 107 9.57 18.43 -22.03
C VAL A 107 8.64 19.60 -22.35
N LEU A 108 7.67 19.38 -23.24
CA LEU A 108 6.58 20.32 -23.50
C LEU A 108 5.40 19.98 -22.57
N LEU A 109 5.10 20.87 -21.64
CA LEU A 109 3.97 20.83 -20.73
C LEU A 109 2.82 21.65 -21.33
N MET A 110 1.62 21.07 -21.38
CA MET A 110 0.44 21.71 -21.98
C MET A 110 -0.78 21.56 -21.07
N GLY A 111 -1.50 22.67 -20.86
CA GLY A 111 -2.82 22.68 -20.25
C GLY A 111 -3.89 22.88 -21.32
N THR A 112 -4.91 22.04 -21.35
CA THR A 112 -5.99 22.04 -22.35
C THR A 112 -7.36 22.04 -21.68
N ASP A 113 -8.24 22.98 -22.04
CA ASP A 113 -9.65 22.88 -21.70
C ASP A 113 -10.43 22.12 -22.79
N THR A 114 -10.43 20.79 -22.70
CA THR A 114 -11.19 19.91 -23.62
C THR A 114 -12.47 19.36 -23.01
N GLY A 115 -12.78 19.67 -21.74
CA GLY A 115 -13.82 18.98 -20.98
C GLY A 115 -13.56 17.48 -20.77
N ALA A 116 -14.54 16.80 -20.16
CA ALA A 116 -14.39 15.42 -19.68
C ALA A 116 -14.16 14.37 -20.79
N LEU A 117 -13.43 13.31 -20.41
CA LEU A 117 -13.10 12.13 -21.22
C LEU A 117 -14.34 11.56 -21.92
N GLY A 118 -14.39 11.66 -23.26
CA GLY A 118 -15.48 11.12 -24.07
C GLY A 118 -15.99 12.03 -25.20
N ARG A 119 -15.56 13.30 -25.25
CA ARG A 119 -15.84 14.20 -26.39
C ARG A 119 -14.76 14.09 -27.46
N THR A 120 -15.17 14.20 -28.73
CA THR A 120 -14.27 14.26 -29.90
C THR A 120 -13.63 15.63 -30.11
N PHE A 121 -14.14 16.66 -29.42
CA PHE A 121 -13.63 18.03 -29.53
C PHE A 121 -12.26 18.18 -28.86
N LYS A 122 -11.22 18.42 -29.66
CA LYS A 122 -9.92 18.84 -29.17
C LYS A 122 -9.97 20.36 -28.95
N GLY A 123 -10.20 20.78 -27.70
CA GLY A 123 -10.11 22.19 -27.32
C GLY A 123 -8.69 22.75 -27.49
N ARG A 124 -8.53 24.05 -27.28
CA ARG A 124 -7.22 24.74 -27.42
C ARG A 124 -6.36 24.53 -26.18
N THR A 125 -5.06 24.85 -26.28
CA THR A 125 -4.21 24.98 -25.09
C THR A 125 -4.38 26.37 -24.44
N ASP A 126 -4.49 26.39 -23.11
CA ASP A 126 -4.46 27.62 -22.33
C ASP A 126 -3.04 27.98 -21.87
N THR A 127 -2.21 26.96 -21.68
CA THR A 127 -0.85 27.07 -21.18
C THR A 127 0.06 26.14 -21.98
N MET A 128 1.21 26.65 -22.43
CA MET A 128 2.30 25.87 -23.02
C MET A 128 3.61 26.30 -22.37
N ILE A 129 4.37 25.34 -21.87
CA ILE A 129 5.63 25.58 -21.16
C ILE A 129 6.66 24.56 -21.63
N VAL A 130 7.84 25.01 -22.05
CA VAL A 130 8.99 24.14 -22.34
C VAL A 130 9.91 24.11 -21.12
N ALA A 131 10.09 22.94 -20.53
CA ALA A 131 11.06 22.69 -19.47
C ALA A 131 12.26 21.92 -20.03
N VAL A 132 13.46 22.47 -19.91
CA VAL A 132 14.72 21.83 -20.32
C VAL A 132 15.53 21.51 -19.07
N LEU A 133 15.71 20.22 -18.81
CA LEU A 133 16.60 19.71 -17.76
C LEU A 133 17.99 19.46 -18.36
N ASN A 134 19.02 20.12 -17.83
CA ASN A 134 20.41 19.84 -18.15
C ASN A 134 21.08 19.20 -16.90
N PRO A 135 21.33 17.87 -16.91
CA PRO A 135 21.86 17.18 -15.74
C PRO A 135 23.35 17.47 -15.49
N GLU A 136 24.17 17.67 -16.53
CA GLU A 136 25.58 18.09 -16.40
C GLU A 136 25.70 19.41 -15.61
N LYS A 137 24.93 20.42 -16.02
CA LYS A 137 24.92 21.76 -15.41
C LYS A 137 24.05 21.84 -14.16
N LYS A 138 23.42 20.71 -13.75
CA LYS A 138 22.47 20.61 -12.63
C LYS A 138 21.40 21.72 -12.63
N LYS A 139 20.95 22.12 -13.81
CA LYS A 139 20.06 23.27 -14.02
C LYS A 139 18.84 22.87 -14.83
N MET A 140 17.67 23.35 -14.40
CA MET A 140 16.44 23.31 -15.17
C MET A 140 16.13 24.74 -15.65
N THR A 141 15.82 24.88 -16.94
CA THR A 141 15.31 26.13 -17.52
C THR A 141 13.84 25.89 -17.89
N VAL A 142 12.96 26.83 -17.55
CA VAL A 142 11.52 26.74 -17.83
C VAL A 142 11.09 28.01 -18.55
N VAL A 143 10.45 27.86 -19.71
CA VAL A 143 10.02 28.97 -20.57
C VAL A 143 8.55 28.79 -20.94
N SER A 144 7.71 29.76 -20.59
CA SER A 144 6.31 29.82 -21.04
C SER A 144 6.25 30.33 -22.48
N LEU A 145 5.49 29.64 -23.33
CA LEU A 145 5.20 30.06 -24.70
C LEU A 145 3.87 30.82 -24.71
N PRO A 146 3.78 32.05 -25.28
CA PRO A 146 2.52 32.78 -25.32
C PRO A 146 1.51 32.07 -26.25
N ARG A 147 0.24 31.97 -25.81
CA ARG A 147 -0.78 31.17 -26.50
C ARG A 147 -1.10 31.68 -27.92
N ASP A 148 -1.00 33.00 -28.09
CA ASP A 148 -1.50 33.75 -29.25
C ASP A 148 -0.40 34.10 -30.26
N VAL A 149 0.82 33.54 -30.13
CA VAL A 149 1.89 33.75 -31.13
C VAL A 149 1.46 33.21 -32.49
N GLU A 150 1.72 33.98 -33.53
CA GLU A 150 1.50 33.62 -34.93
C GLU A 150 2.49 32.56 -35.40
N VAL A 151 1.98 31.40 -35.85
CA VAL A 151 2.79 30.27 -36.32
C VAL A 151 2.13 29.53 -37.49
N ALA A 152 2.95 28.89 -38.31
CA ALA A 152 2.52 27.90 -39.29
C ALA A 152 2.45 26.51 -38.64
N ILE A 153 1.22 26.04 -38.42
CA ILE A 153 0.95 24.77 -37.72
C ILE A 153 1.45 23.61 -38.58
N SER A 154 2.22 22.69 -37.97
CA SER A 154 2.90 21.63 -38.70
C SER A 154 1.94 20.57 -39.24
N GLY A 155 1.90 20.41 -40.57
CA GLY A 155 0.94 19.54 -41.27
C GLY A 155 -0.43 20.18 -41.49
N HIS A 156 -0.53 21.50 -41.28
CA HIS A 156 -1.73 22.33 -41.39
C HIS A 156 -1.35 23.76 -41.85
N GLU A 157 -0.28 23.87 -42.63
CA GLU A 157 0.27 25.13 -43.13
C GLU A 157 -0.73 25.95 -43.98
N GLU A 158 -1.73 25.30 -44.56
CA GLU A 158 -2.85 25.92 -45.28
C GLU A 158 -3.74 26.84 -44.42
N TYR A 159 -3.66 26.73 -43.08
CA TYR A 159 -4.36 27.59 -42.12
C TYR A 159 -3.46 28.69 -41.52
N PHE A 160 -2.34 29.01 -42.17
CA PHE A 160 -1.51 30.15 -41.79
C PHE A 160 -2.17 31.50 -42.19
N PRO A 161 -2.15 32.54 -41.34
CA PRO A 161 -1.60 32.56 -39.98
C PRO A 161 -2.56 31.97 -38.93
N SER A 162 -2.00 31.18 -38.01
CA SER A 162 -2.73 30.60 -36.88
C SER A 162 -2.01 30.87 -35.56
N LYS A 163 -2.78 30.94 -34.47
CA LYS A 163 -2.24 31.06 -33.11
C LYS A 163 -1.64 29.73 -32.65
N LEU A 164 -0.52 29.77 -31.92
CA LEU A 164 0.19 28.57 -31.43
C LEU A 164 -0.72 27.61 -30.65
N ASN A 165 -1.69 28.13 -29.89
CA ASN A 165 -2.60 27.29 -29.11
C ASN A 165 -3.63 26.48 -29.91
N SER A 166 -3.82 26.77 -31.21
CA SER A 166 -4.64 25.92 -32.10
C SER A 166 -3.93 24.62 -32.48
N ALA A 167 -2.60 24.51 -32.33
CA ALA A 167 -1.87 23.33 -32.82
C ALA A 167 -2.36 22.02 -32.17
N TYR A 168 -2.87 22.08 -30.93
CA TYR A 168 -3.53 20.96 -30.27
C TYR A 168 -4.97 20.70 -30.78
N GLU A 169 -5.71 21.74 -31.16
CA GLU A 169 -7.05 21.62 -31.73
C GLU A 169 -7.02 20.87 -33.07
N TYR A 170 -6.12 21.25 -33.98
CA TYR A 170 -5.97 20.60 -35.28
C TYR A 170 -5.48 19.13 -35.16
N GLY A 171 -4.41 18.86 -34.42
CA GLY A 171 -3.75 17.55 -34.43
C GLY A 171 -3.44 16.91 -33.07
N GLY A 172 -3.90 17.49 -31.98
CA GLY A 172 -3.60 17.04 -30.61
C GLY A 172 -2.13 17.25 -30.23
N SER A 173 -1.67 16.50 -29.23
CA SER A 173 -0.31 16.63 -28.68
C SER A 173 0.80 16.50 -29.73
N ALA A 174 0.62 15.67 -30.76
CA ALA A 174 1.64 15.45 -31.77
C ALA A 174 1.90 16.70 -32.63
N THR A 175 0.85 17.33 -33.12
CA THR A 175 0.95 18.57 -33.93
C THR A 175 1.40 19.75 -33.08
N ALA A 176 0.97 19.82 -31.80
CA ALA A 176 1.47 20.82 -30.87
C ALA A 176 2.99 20.69 -30.64
N VAL A 177 3.51 19.48 -30.39
CA VAL A 177 4.96 19.23 -30.25
C VAL A 177 5.73 19.65 -31.52
N LYS A 178 5.28 19.21 -32.71
CA LYS A 178 5.94 19.57 -33.98
C LYS A 178 5.93 21.07 -34.25
N THR A 179 4.81 21.74 -33.97
CA THR A 179 4.67 23.18 -34.19
C THR A 179 5.55 23.98 -33.25
N VAL A 180 5.65 23.58 -31.97
CA VAL A 180 6.62 24.18 -31.03
C VAL A 180 8.06 23.92 -31.46
N GLN A 181 8.39 22.73 -31.96
CA GLN A 181 9.72 22.41 -32.51
C GLN A 181 10.08 23.17 -33.79
N LYS A 182 9.10 23.68 -34.54
CA LYS A 182 9.27 24.51 -35.74
C LYS A 182 9.34 26.01 -35.42
N TYR A 183 8.80 26.41 -34.27
CA TYR A 183 8.74 27.79 -33.79
C TYR A 183 9.99 28.21 -33.00
N LEU A 184 10.66 27.26 -32.34
CA LEU A 184 11.88 27.45 -31.55
C LEU A 184 13.16 27.15 -32.35
#